data_AF-A0A1G1BJY4-F1
#
_entry.id   AF-A0A1G1BJY4-F1
#
_cell.length_a   1.000
_cell.length_b   1.000
_cell.length_c   1.000
_cell.angle_alpha   90.00
_cell.angle_beta   90.00
_cell.angle_gamma   90.00
#
_symmetry.space_group_name_H-M   'P 1'
#
loop_
_entity.id
_entity.type
_entity.pdbx_description
1 polymer ?
#
loop_
_entity_poly.entity_id
_entity_poly.type
_entity_poly.pdbx_seq_one_letter_code
_entity_poly.pdbx_strand_id
1 'polypeptide(L)'
;MRYIKSKLIFTVFTVLVLFSTCIAQSQTKPLPVQVTCRKSLLGGSYVLQIRNTSPLPIEIWLEAREKYATFIIQAEKMKEIGWVQGFRFDANDVFFIGSNGYDIIRQTMPSNELSEVRVDFLNNGALTVNLSQTFLQKKIAKSLKLPINKKYQGIIEIEMSKVPEIILKDRSDRIHANVLLQTITFSGNVKIPIKASISFLPSYISSTGEILASQINVDDININGLQNKLSSEATNIINGLLPIWFSEIRIFQLDTTTLKYLKFLNVRQISVYNRRLAIELL
;
A
#
# COMPACT_ATOMS: atom_id res chain seq x y z
N MET A 1 37.50 2.47 64.26
CA MET A 1 36.80 2.02 63.02
C MET A 1 35.52 1.20 63.30
N ARG A 2 34.60 1.66 64.16
CA ARG A 2 33.30 0.96 64.37
C ARG A 2 32.05 1.82 64.14
N TYR A 3 32.20 3.12 63.91
CA TYR A 3 31.07 4.06 63.75
C TYR A 3 30.63 4.36 62.31
N ILE A 4 31.38 3.89 61.29
CA ILE A 4 31.09 4.22 59.88
C ILE A 4 30.12 3.21 59.22
N LYS A 5 30.01 1.99 59.75
CA LYS A 5 29.12 0.95 59.17
C LYS A 5 27.62 1.17 59.42
N SER A 6 27.24 1.90 60.47
CA SER A 6 25.82 2.09 60.83
C SER A 6 25.12 3.17 59.99
N LYS A 7 25.81 4.27 59.63
CA LYS A 7 25.21 5.32 58.79
C LYS A 7 25.00 4.88 57.35
N LEU A 8 25.87 4.03 56.80
CA LEU A 8 25.74 3.56 55.42
C LEU A 8 24.51 2.65 55.22
N ILE A 9 24.18 1.83 56.23
CA ILE A 9 23.01 0.91 56.16
C ILE A 9 21.70 1.71 56.23
N PHE A 10 21.64 2.76 57.05
CA PHE A 10 20.44 3.57 57.18
C PHE A 10 20.17 4.40 55.92
N THR A 11 21.20 5.01 55.31
CA THR A 11 21.04 5.80 54.08
C THR A 11 20.69 4.92 52.87
N VAL A 12 21.22 3.71 52.77
CA VAL A 12 20.86 2.77 51.69
C VAL A 12 19.41 2.30 51.84
N PHE A 13 18.91 2.08 53.07
CA PHE A 13 17.51 1.68 53.29
C PHE A 13 16.52 2.82 53.02
N THR A 14 16.85 4.07 53.36
CA THR A 14 15.98 5.23 53.04
C THR A 14 15.92 5.50 51.54
N VAL A 15 17.03 5.28 50.81
CA VAL A 15 17.05 5.38 49.35
C VAL A 15 16.26 4.20 48.72
N LEU A 16 16.35 2.99 49.27
CA LEU A 16 15.59 1.84 48.73
C LEU A 16 14.07 1.97 48.92
N VAL A 17 13.60 2.63 49.98
CA VAL A 17 12.15 2.86 50.22
C VAL A 17 11.61 4.05 49.41
N LEU A 18 12.47 5.00 49.01
CA LEU A 18 12.07 6.11 48.12
C LEU A 18 12.01 5.69 46.64
N PHE A 19 12.73 4.64 46.22
CA PHE A 19 12.64 4.13 44.84
C PHE A 19 11.52 3.10 44.62
N SER A 20 10.87 2.59 45.67
CA SER A 20 9.80 1.59 45.54
C SER A 20 8.38 2.15 45.43
N THR A 21 8.18 3.47 45.48
CA THR A 21 6.85 4.10 45.37
C THR A 21 6.55 4.77 44.03
N CYS A 22 7.42 4.65 43.02
CA CYS A 22 7.16 5.26 41.71
C CYS A 22 7.40 4.33 40.51
N ILE A 23 7.18 3.03 40.69
CA ILE A 23 6.80 2.15 39.58
C ILE A 23 5.31 1.84 39.76
N ALA A 24 4.49 2.90 39.68
CA ALA A 24 3.10 2.71 39.29
C ALA A 24 3.16 2.24 37.84
N GLN A 25 3.24 0.92 37.67
CA GLN A 25 3.00 0.26 36.40
C GLN A 25 1.60 0.70 35.99
N SER A 26 1.53 1.67 35.07
CA SER A 26 0.27 2.17 34.52
C SER A 26 -0.40 0.98 33.85
N GLN A 27 -1.27 0.31 34.59
CA GLN A 27 -2.20 -0.66 34.05
C GLN A 27 -3.22 0.16 33.28
N THR A 28 -2.90 0.44 32.02
CA THR A 28 -3.82 1.08 31.09
C THR A 28 -5.06 0.21 30.99
N LYS A 29 -6.23 0.84 31.09
CA LYS A 29 -7.52 0.15 31.01
C LYS A 29 -7.92 0.02 29.54
N PRO A 30 -8.67 -1.02 29.15
CA PRO A 30 -9.19 -1.11 27.79
C PRO A 30 -10.10 0.10 27.52
N LEU A 31 -9.90 0.75 26.37
CA LEU A 31 -10.73 1.87 25.95
C LEU A 31 -12.19 1.39 25.78
N PRO A 32 -13.19 1.98 26.49
CA PRO A 32 -14.58 1.51 26.47
C PRO A 32 -15.31 1.99 25.22
N VAL A 33 -14.85 1.53 24.06
CA VAL A 33 -15.45 1.83 22.77
C VAL A 33 -15.63 0.56 21.95
N GLN A 34 -16.71 0.51 21.20
CA GLN A 34 -16.90 -0.46 20.13
C GLN A 34 -16.66 0.24 18.79
N VAL A 35 -15.81 -0.36 17.97
CA VAL A 35 -15.42 0.19 16.67
C VAL A 35 -15.94 -0.73 15.58
N THR A 36 -16.72 -0.18 14.65
CA THR A 36 -17.18 -0.86 13.45
C THR A 36 -16.95 0.03 12.23
N CYS A 37 -17.13 -0.52 11.03
CA CYS A 37 -17.06 0.24 9.80
C CYS A 37 -18.22 -0.12 8.88
N ARG A 38 -18.59 0.82 8.03
CA ARG A 38 -19.57 0.61 6.96
C ARG A 38 -19.09 1.28 5.67
N LYS A 39 -19.65 0.86 4.55
CA LYS A 39 -19.45 1.56 3.28
C LYS A 39 -20.11 2.94 3.36
N SER A 40 -19.42 3.97 2.87
CA SER A 40 -20.05 5.26 2.66
C SER A 40 -21.07 5.17 1.54
N LEU A 41 -22.21 5.85 1.70
CA LEU A 41 -23.21 5.98 0.64
C LEU A 41 -22.71 6.88 -0.49
N LEU A 42 -21.80 7.80 -0.17
CA LEU A 42 -21.23 8.78 -1.09
C LEU A 42 -19.70 8.78 -0.95
N GLY A 43 -18.96 8.83 -2.07
CA GLY A 43 -17.50 9.04 -2.05
C GLY A 43 -16.62 7.78 -2.06
N GLY A 44 -17.18 6.57 -2.18
CA GLY A 44 -16.41 5.35 -2.47
C GLY A 44 -15.32 5.02 -1.44
N SER A 45 -15.61 5.28 -0.17
CA SER A 45 -14.73 5.08 0.99
C SER A 45 -15.51 4.46 2.16
N TYR A 46 -14.79 4.06 3.21
CA TYR A 46 -15.38 3.57 4.46
C TYR A 46 -15.71 4.73 5.41
N VAL A 47 -16.76 4.52 6.20
CA VAL A 47 -17.11 5.35 7.36
C VAL A 47 -16.81 4.54 8.62
N LEU A 48 -15.99 5.12 9.48
CA LEU A 48 -15.66 4.59 10.80
C LEU A 48 -16.80 4.93 11.77
N GLN A 49 -17.26 3.95 12.52
CA GLN A 49 -18.31 4.10 13.52
C GLN A 49 -17.71 3.76 14.89
N ILE A 50 -17.68 4.76 15.78
CA ILE A 50 -17.11 4.63 17.12
C ILE A 50 -18.25 4.81 18.12
N ARG A 51 -18.59 3.76 18.86
CA ARG A 51 -19.61 3.79 19.91
C ARG A 51 -18.93 3.81 21.26
N ASN A 52 -19.23 4.82 22.08
CA ASN A 52 -18.88 4.82 23.50
C ASN A 52 -19.75 3.79 24.22
N THR A 53 -19.16 2.83 24.94
CA THR A 53 -19.89 1.81 25.71
C THR A 53 -19.92 2.11 27.21
N SER A 54 -19.32 3.21 27.63
CA SER A 54 -19.33 3.66 29.01
C SER A 54 -20.53 4.57 29.33
N PRO A 55 -20.93 4.66 30.62
CA PRO A 55 -22.01 5.53 31.06
C PRO A 55 -21.60 7.01 31.16
N LEU A 56 -20.36 7.36 30.83
CA LEU A 56 -19.83 8.72 30.90
C LEU A 56 -19.36 9.18 29.51
N PRO A 57 -19.37 10.50 29.22
CA PRO A 57 -18.72 11.01 28.02
C PRO A 57 -17.22 10.68 28.03
N ILE A 58 -16.67 10.37 26.85
CA ILE A 58 -15.25 10.08 26.69
C ILE A 58 -14.66 10.98 25.60
N GLU A 59 -13.52 11.60 25.90
CA GLU A 59 -12.71 12.31 24.92
C GLU A 59 -11.82 11.31 24.20
N ILE A 60 -11.91 11.27 22.88
CA ILE A 60 -11.18 10.35 22.03
C ILE A 60 -10.35 11.14 21.05
N TRP A 61 -9.12 10.68 20.84
CA TRP A 61 -8.34 11.07 19.67
C TRP A 61 -8.33 9.94 18.63
N LEU A 62 -8.35 10.34 17.38
CA LEU A 62 -8.27 9.49 16.20
C LEU A 62 -7.09 9.93 15.36
N GLU A 63 -6.24 8.98 15.01
CA GLU A 63 -5.14 9.18 14.08
C GLU A 63 -5.30 8.24 12.87
N ALA A 64 -5.32 8.80 11.67
CA ALA A 64 -5.34 8.03 10.43
C ALA A 64 -4.71 8.85 9.30
N ARG A 65 -3.80 8.26 8.53
CA ARG A 65 -3.19 8.88 7.33
C ARG A 65 -2.67 10.29 7.59
N GLU A 66 -1.89 10.45 8.67
CA GLU A 66 -1.29 11.73 9.09
C GLU A 66 -2.32 12.82 9.48
N LYS A 67 -3.60 12.46 9.56
CA LYS A 67 -4.65 13.29 10.14
C LYS A 67 -4.91 12.89 11.57
N TYR A 68 -5.04 13.90 12.40
CA TYR A 68 -5.35 13.78 13.80
C TYR A 68 -6.62 14.58 14.10
N ALA A 69 -7.54 13.99 14.86
CA ALA A 69 -8.71 14.70 15.36
C ALA A 69 -9.04 14.24 16.78
N THR A 70 -9.44 15.20 17.61
CA THR A 70 -9.95 14.93 18.96
C THR A 70 -11.43 15.30 19.02
N PHE A 71 -12.25 14.48 19.66
CA PHE A 71 -13.67 14.72 19.83
C PHE A 71 -14.22 13.98 21.04
N ILE A 72 -15.35 14.46 21.56
CA ILE A 72 -16.06 13.83 22.67
C ILE A 72 -17.20 12.98 22.12
N ILE A 73 -17.30 11.73 22.58
CA ILE A 73 -18.47 10.87 22.36
C ILE A 73 -19.25 10.80 23.67
N GLN A 74 -20.50 11.27 23.63
CA GLN A 74 -21.41 11.18 24.77
C GLN A 74 -21.67 9.72 25.18
N ALA A 75 -22.07 9.51 26.44
CA ALA A 75 -22.36 8.19 26.99
C ALA A 75 -23.30 7.39 26.07
N GLU A 76 -22.93 6.14 25.79
CA GLU A 76 -23.69 5.21 24.94
C GLU A 76 -24.01 5.69 23.51
N LYS A 77 -23.42 6.80 23.06
CA LYS A 77 -23.63 7.35 21.71
C LYS A 77 -22.58 6.83 20.72
N MET A 78 -22.94 6.95 19.45
CA MET A 78 -22.07 6.65 18.32
C MET A 78 -21.66 7.94 17.61
N LYS A 79 -20.40 8.00 17.19
CA LYS A 79 -19.88 9.00 16.28
C LYS A 79 -19.48 8.32 14.97
N GLU A 80 -19.91 8.89 13.85
CA GLU A 80 -19.44 8.49 12.53
C GLU A 80 -18.38 9.46 12.03
N ILE A 81 -17.29 8.91 11.52
CA ILE A 81 -16.16 9.65 10.96
C ILE A 81 -15.90 9.12 9.55
N GLY A 82 -16.01 10.01 8.56
CA GLY A 82 -15.75 9.70 7.16
C GLY A 82 -15.41 10.95 6.37
N TRP A 83 -15.63 10.89 5.04
CA TRP A 83 -15.12 11.89 4.11
C TRP A 83 -15.61 13.31 4.40
N VAL A 84 -16.86 13.46 4.87
CA VAL A 84 -17.45 14.75 5.25
C VAL A 84 -16.72 15.37 6.45
N GLN A 85 -16.16 14.54 7.33
CA GLN A 85 -15.37 14.96 8.49
C GLN A 85 -13.87 15.10 8.14
N GLY A 86 -13.52 15.05 6.85
CA GLY A 86 -12.14 15.19 6.37
C GLY A 86 -11.30 13.91 6.47
N PHE A 87 -11.87 12.79 6.92
CA PHE A 87 -11.19 11.49 6.95
C PHE A 87 -11.60 10.64 5.77
N ARG A 88 -10.64 10.05 5.04
CA ARG A 88 -10.95 9.15 3.93
C ARG A 88 -10.29 7.79 4.18
N PHE A 89 -11.12 6.79 4.45
CA PHE A 89 -10.70 5.42 4.76
C PHE A 89 -10.91 4.48 3.57
N ASP A 90 -9.86 3.74 3.24
CA ASP A 90 -9.78 2.81 2.14
C ASP A 90 -9.53 1.39 2.60
N ALA A 91 -9.53 0.49 1.63
CA ALA A 91 -9.25 -0.90 1.89
C ALA A 91 -7.86 -1.05 2.51
N ASN A 92 -7.80 -1.78 3.64
CA ASN A 92 -6.57 -2.03 4.40
C ASN A 92 -5.91 -0.81 5.06
N ASP A 93 -6.58 0.34 5.13
CA ASP A 93 -6.06 1.46 5.90
C ASP A 93 -5.96 1.14 7.38
N VAL A 94 -4.86 1.57 8.00
CA VAL A 94 -4.67 1.47 9.43
C VAL A 94 -5.08 2.78 10.09
N PHE A 95 -5.77 2.68 11.22
CA PHE A 95 -6.09 3.81 12.07
C PHE A 95 -5.88 3.46 13.55
N PHE A 96 -5.71 4.50 14.36
CA PHE A 96 -5.50 4.42 15.79
C PHE A 96 -6.53 5.26 16.52
N ILE A 97 -7.08 4.70 17.60
CA ILE A 97 -8.02 5.38 18.49
C ILE A 97 -7.48 5.27 19.91
N GLY A 98 -7.46 6.37 20.65
CA GLY A 98 -7.10 6.35 22.05
C GLY A 98 -7.79 7.43 22.87
N SER A 99 -7.57 7.36 24.17
CA SER A 99 -8.03 8.34 25.16
C SER A 99 -7.05 8.33 26.34
N ASN A 100 -7.00 9.43 27.10
CA ASN A 100 -6.08 9.55 28.22
C ASN A 100 -6.39 8.50 29.31
N GLY A 101 -5.37 7.72 29.69
CA GLY A 101 -5.49 6.66 30.70
C GLY A 101 -6.01 5.31 30.18
N TYR A 102 -6.19 5.16 28.87
CA TYR A 102 -6.66 3.93 28.23
C TYR A 102 -5.66 3.37 27.20
N ASP A 103 -5.82 2.10 26.88
CA ASP A 103 -5.11 1.44 25.78
C ASP A 103 -5.46 2.04 24.41
N ILE A 104 -4.49 2.00 23.50
CA ILE A 104 -4.68 2.43 22.11
C ILE A 104 -5.23 1.25 21.30
N ILE A 105 -6.33 1.48 20.60
CA ILE A 105 -6.88 0.53 19.64
C ILE A 105 -6.26 0.79 18.28
N ARG A 106 -5.54 -0.20 17.74
CA ARG A 106 -5.07 -0.24 16.35
C ARG A 106 -5.95 -1.18 15.55
N GLN A 107 -6.56 -0.69 14.48
CA GLN A 107 -7.38 -1.50 13.58
C GLN A 107 -7.07 -1.21 12.12
N THR A 108 -7.44 -2.17 11.27
CA THR A 108 -7.28 -2.11 9.82
C THR A 108 -8.66 -2.17 9.18
N MET A 109 -8.92 -1.27 8.22
CA MET A 109 -10.14 -1.29 7.42
C MET A 109 -10.29 -2.59 6.61
N PRO A 110 -11.51 -3.00 6.25
CA PRO A 110 -11.72 -4.21 5.46
C PRO A 110 -10.90 -4.19 4.17
N SER A 111 -10.50 -5.36 3.67
CA SER A 111 -9.68 -5.47 2.47
C SER A 111 -10.42 -5.19 1.17
N ASN A 112 -11.74 -5.01 1.21
CA ASN A 112 -12.57 -4.85 0.03
C ASN A 112 -12.48 -3.42 -0.51
N GLU A 113 -11.98 -3.28 -1.72
CA GLU A 113 -11.91 -1.97 -2.36
C GLU A 113 -13.29 -1.48 -2.81
N LEU A 114 -13.61 -0.21 -2.50
CA LEU A 114 -14.91 0.41 -2.80
C LEU A 114 -14.93 1.28 -4.06
N SER A 115 -13.76 1.63 -4.61
CA SER A 115 -13.67 2.48 -5.80
C SER A 115 -12.30 2.33 -6.50
N GLU A 116 -12.37 2.00 -7.79
CA GLU A 116 -11.21 1.74 -8.65
C GLU A 116 -10.50 3.02 -9.13
N VAL A 117 -11.26 4.08 -9.36
CA VAL A 117 -10.76 5.38 -9.82
C VAL A 117 -11.31 6.46 -8.90
N ARG A 118 -10.44 7.37 -8.48
CA ARG A 118 -10.80 8.46 -7.57
C ARG A 118 -10.19 9.76 -8.00
N VAL A 119 -10.84 10.82 -7.55
CA VAL A 119 -10.39 12.19 -7.70
C VAL A 119 -10.34 12.79 -6.30
N ASP A 120 -9.22 13.43 -5.98
CA ASP A 120 -8.92 14.11 -4.73
C ASP A 120 -8.42 15.53 -5.04
N PHE A 121 -8.61 16.45 -4.10
CA PHE A 121 -7.98 17.77 -4.13
C PHE A 121 -6.94 17.82 -3.01
N LEU A 122 -5.70 18.11 -3.36
CA LEU A 122 -4.63 18.36 -2.39
C LEU A 122 -4.83 19.73 -1.75
N ASN A 123 -4.21 19.94 -0.58
CA ASN A 123 -4.32 21.20 0.17
C ASN A 123 -3.80 22.42 -0.62
N ASN A 124 -2.94 22.20 -1.61
CA ASN A 124 -2.45 23.24 -2.54
C ASN A 124 -3.40 23.51 -3.72
N GLY A 125 -4.59 22.90 -3.74
CA GLY A 125 -5.57 23.01 -4.81
C GLY A 125 -5.35 22.07 -5.99
N ALA A 126 -4.24 21.31 -6.02
CA ALA A 126 -3.96 20.39 -7.12
C ALA A 126 -4.96 19.21 -7.14
N LEU A 127 -5.39 18.85 -8.35
CA LEU A 127 -6.28 17.73 -8.58
C LEU A 127 -5.44 16.45 -8.65
N THR A 128 -5.80 15.40 -7.92
CA THR A 128 -5.11 14.11 -7.98
C THR A 128 -6.06 13.02 -8.43
N VAL A 129 -5.69 12.28 -9.47
CA VAL A 129 -6.39 11.07 -9.90
C VAL A 129 -5.71 9.85 -9.30
N ASN A 130 -6.44 9.09 -8.48
CA ASN A 130 -5.94 7.94 -7.75
C ASN A 130 -6.49 6.63 -8.31
N LEU A 131 -5.64 5.87 -9.02
CA LEU A 131 -5.97 4.59 -9.63
C LEU A 131 -5.60 3.43 -8.71
N SER A 132 -6.53 2.50 -8.51
CA SER A 132 -6.28 1.35 -7.63
C SER A 132 -5.40 0.28 -8.26
N GLN A 133 -4.80 -0.56 -7.42
CA GLN A 133 -4.11 -1.77 -7.88
C GLN A 133 -5.04 -2.68 -8.71
N THR A 134 -6.30 -2.86 -8.30
CA THR A 134 -7.27 -3.70 -9.03
C THR A 134 -7.63 -3.11 -10.40
N PHE A 135 -7.73 -1.80 -10.50
CA PHE A 135 -7.94 -1.09 -11.77
C PHE A 135 -6.76 -1.31 -12.71
N LEU A 136 -5.53 -1.09 -12.21
CA LEU A 136 -4.31 -1.30 -12.99
C LEU A 136 -4.16 -2.77 -13.42
N GLN A 137 -4.45 -3.71 -12.52
CA GLN A 137 -4.46 -5.14 -12.81
C GLN A 137 -5.39 -5.47 -14.00
N LYS A 138 -6.61 -4.90 -14.01
CA LYS A 138 -7.57 -5.09 -15.11
C LYS A 138 -7.09 -4.44 -16.41
N LYS A 139 -6.47 -3.27 -16.35
CA LYS A 139 -5.96 -2.58 -17.54
C LYS A 139 -4.77 -3.34 -18.15
N ILE A 140 -3.83 -3.77 -17.32
CA ILE A 140 -2.67 -4.55 -17.77
C ILE A 140 -3.09 -5.91 -18.32
N ALA A 141 -4.06 -6.59 -17.69
CA ALA A 141 -4.65 -7.82 -18.22
C ALA A 141 -5.25 -7.65 -19.63
N LYS A 142 -5.86 -6.49 -19.92
CA LYS A 142 -6.42 -6.17 -21.25
C LYS A 142 -5.34 -5.79 -22.26
N SER A 143 -4.29 -5.11 -21.82
CA SER A 143 -3.19 -4.66 -22.68
C SER A 143 -2.25 -5.81 -23.07
N LEU A 144 -2.01 -6.75 -22.15
CA LEU A 144 -1.22 -7.95 -22.41
C LEU A 144 -2.04 -8.96 -23.22
N LYS A 145 -1.63 -9.20 -24.46
CA LYS A 145 -2.21 -10.23 -25.33
C LYS A 145 -1.64 -11.61 -24.98
N LEU A 146 -2.07 -12.15 -23.85
CA LEU A 146 -1.62 -13.48 -23.38
C LEU A 146 -2.26 -14.62 -24.18
N PRO A 147 -1.58 -15.78 -24.30
CA PRO A 147 -0.20 -16.02 -23.86
C PRO A 147 0.81 -15.33 -24.79
N ILE A 148 1.94 -14.90 -24.23
CA ILE A 148 3.07 -14.35 -24.99
C ILE A 148 4.19 -15.38 -24.95
N ASN A 149 4.74 -15.74 -26.11
CA ASN A 149 5.89 -16.65 -26.20
C ASN A 149 6.98 -16.07 -27.09
N LYS A 150 8.24 -16.41 -26.78
CA LYS A 150 9.37 -16.20 -27.66
C LYS A 150 10.35 -17.36 -27.62
N LYS A 151 10.73 -17.80 -28.82
CA LYS A 151 11.73 -18.82 -29.06
C LYS A 151 13.10 -18.16 -29.22
N TYR A 152 14.10 -18.70 -28.53
CA TYR A 152 15.47 -18.21 -28.53
C TYR A 152 16.40 -19.28 -29.07
N GLN A 153 16.99 -18.99 -30.23
CA GLN A 153 18.05 -19.77 -30.89
C GLN A 153 17.75 -21.28 -31.06
N GLY A 154 16.47 -21.69 -30.98
CA GLY A 154 16.06 -23.09 -31.03
C GLY A 154 16.42 -23.91 -29.77
N ILE A 155 16.87 -23.27 -28.69
CA ILE A 155 17.33 -23.93 -27.46
C ILE A 155 16.30 -23.80 -26.34
N ILE A 156 15.68 -22.63 -26.22
CA ILE A 156 14.72 -22.32 -25.16
C ILE A 156 13.53 -21.55 -25.73
N GLU A 157 12.32 -21.87 -25.29
CA GLU A 157 11.13 -21.03 -25.46
C GLU A 157 10.67 -20.51 -24.10
N ILE A 158 10.50 -19.20 -23.98
CA ILE A 158 9.97 -18.54 -22.78
C ILE A 158 8.52 -18.14 -23.06
N GLU A 159 7.61 -18.56 -22.18
CA GLU A 159 6.18 -18.30 -22.25
C GLU A 159 5.70 -17.55 -20.99
N MET A 160 4.90 -16.51 -21.18
CA MET A 160 4.08 -15.88 -20.15
C MET A 160 2.61 -16.19 -20.44
N SER A 161 1.99 -17.00 -19.60
CA SER A 161 0.59 -17.45 -19.76
C SER A 161 -0.38 -16.83 -18.76
N LYS A 162 0.13 -16.19 -17.71
CA LYS A 162 -0.67 -15.55 -16.66
C LYS A 162 -0.42 -14.05 -16.63
N VAL A 163 -1.47 -13.31 -16.27
CA VAL A 163 -1.34 -11.87 -16.05
C VAL A 163 -0.40 -11.64 -14.87
N PRO A 164 0.62 -10.77 -15.00
CA PRO A 164 1.47 -10.34 -13.91
C PRO A 164 0.65 -9.79 -12.75
N GLU A 165 1.01 -10.12 -11.52
CA GLU A 165 0.38 -9.55 -10.32
C GLU A 165 0.99 -8.17 -10.04
N ILE A 166 0.18 -7.13 -10.16
CA ILE A 166 0.60 -5.75 -9.89
C ILE A 166 0.63 -5.52 -8.39
N ILE A 167 1.71 -4.90 -7.92
CA ILE A 167 1.91 -4.54 -6.53
C ILE A 167 2.25 -3.06 -6.44
N LEU A 168 1.40 -2.32 -5.73
CA LEU A 168 1.62 -0.91 -5.42
C LEU A 168 2.20 -0.79 -4.01
N LYS A 169 3.52 -0.59 -3.94
CA LYS A 169 4.23 -0.34 -2.67
C LYS A 169 4.04 1.10 -2.25
N ASP A 170 3.70 1.33 -0.99
CA ASP A 170 3.51 2.69 -0.48
C ASP A 170 4.81 3.50 -0.56
N ARG A 171 4.70 4.79 -0.88
CA ARG A 171 5.82 5.72 -1.07
C ARG A 171 6.85 5.29 -2.13
N SER A 172 6.45 4.43 -3.06
CA SER A 172 7.24 4.05 -4.24
C SER A 172 6.91 5.00 -5.40
N ASP A 173 7.90 5.37 -6.19
CA ASP A 173 7.70 6.01 -7.50
C ASP A 173 7.40 4.96 -8.60
N ARG A 174 7.80 3.70 -8.36
CA ARG A 174 7.65 2.58 -9.28
C ARG A 174 6.42 1.72 -8.99
N ILE A 175 5.84 1.19 -10.07
CA ILE A 175 4.89 0.07 -10.02
C ILE A 175 5.69 -1.22 -10.07
N HIS A 176 5.36 -2.17 -9.20
CA HIS A 176 6.01 -3.48 -9.13
C HIS A 176 5.09 -4.53 -9.74
N ALA A 177 5.65 -5.58 -10.35
CA ALA A 177 4.88 -6.69 -10.86
C ALA A 177 5.61 -8.03 -10.64
N ASN A 178 4.88 -9.02 -10.15
CA ASN A 178 5.34 -10.40 -10.13
C ASN A 178 4.89 -11.12 -11.40
N VAL A 179 5.84 -11.67 -12.13
CA VAL A 179 5.65 -12.34 -13.41
C VAL A 179 5.88 -13.83 -13.25
N LEU A 180 4.91 -14.63 -13.67
CA LEU A 180 5.05 -16.09 -13.75
C LEU A 180 5.32 -16.48 -15.19
N LEU A 181 6.50 -17.02 -15.43
CA LEU A 181 6.98 -17.48 -16.72
C LEU A 181 7.14 -19.01 -16.71
N GLN A 182 7.20 -19.58 -17.91
CA GLN A 182 7.57 -20.97 -18.13
C GLN A 182 8.66 -21.02 -19.18
N THR A 183 9.65 -21.87 -18.96
CA THR A 183 10.62 -22.23 -19.99
C THR A 183 10.32 -23.63 -20.53
N ILE A 184 10.39 -23.78 -21.84
CA ILE A 184 10.24 -25.04 -22.56
C ILE A 184 11.57 -25.32 -23.25
N THR A 185 12.27 -26.36 -22.80
CA THR A 185 13.52 -26.81 -23.42
C THR A 185 13.23 -27.73 -24.60
N PHE A 186 13.83 -27.47 -25.76
CA PHE A 186 13.58 -28.25 -26.99
C PHE A 186 14.03 -29.72 -26.88
N SER A 187 14.91 -30.06 -25.94
CA SER A 187 15.41 -31.42 -25.74
C SER A 187 14.50 -32.33 -24.90
N GLY A 188 13.37 -31.85 -24.35
CA GLY A 188 12.60 -32.70 -23.43
C GLY A 188 11.16 -32.30 -23.08
N ASN A 189 10.56 -31.28 -23.70
CA ASN A 189 9.20 -30.80 -23.35
C ASN A 189 8.99 -30.51 -21.85
N VAL A 190 10.07 -30.33 -21.08
CA VAL A 190 9.98 -30.04 -19.65
C VAL A 190 9.61 -28.57 -19.50
N LYS A 191 8.45 -28.32 -18.87
CA LYS A 191 8.01 -26.98 -18.49
C LYS A 191 8.56 -26.65 -17.11
N ILE A 192 9.53 -25.75 -17.06
CA ILE A 192 10.12 -25.32 -15.79
C ILE A 192 9.52 -23.95 -15.42
N PRO A 193 8.88 -23.81 -14.24
CA PRO A 193 8.31 -22.55 -13.82
C PRO A 193 9.41 -21.56 -13.42
N ILE A 194 9.26 -20.31 -13.83
CA ILE A 194 10.16 -19.22 -13.50
C ILE A 194 9.35 -18.11 -12.85
N LYS A 195 9.84 -17.59 -11.73
CA LYS A 195 9.26 -16.41 -11.07
C LYS A 195 10.20 -15.25 -11.31
N ALA A 196 9.69 -14.14 -11.83
CA ALA A 196 10.44 -12.91 -11.97
C ALA A 196 9.69 -11.77 -11.28
N SER A 197 10.42 -10.82 -10.73
CA SER A 197 9.88 -9.57 -10.23
C SER A 197 10.44 -8.43 -11.07
N ILE A 198 9.57 -7.52 -11.48
CA ILE A 198 9.96 -6.34 -12.24
C ILE A 198 9.40 -5.09 -11.58
N SER A 199 10.00 -3.96 -11.92
CA SER A 199 9.50 -2.65 -11.53
C SER A 199 9.68 -1.65 -12.65
N PHE A 200 8.77 -0.68 -12.77
CA PHE A 200 8.83 0.34 -13.81
C PHE A 200 8.26 1.68 -13.35
N LEU A 201 8.76 2.75 -13.96
CA LEU A 201 8.26 4.09 -13.74
C LEU A 201 7.08 4.37 -14.69
N PRO A 202 5.95 4.85 -14.18
CA PRO A 202 4.85 5.31 -15.01
C PRO A 202 5.27 6.61 -15.72
N SER A 203 5.21 6.63 -17.06
CA SER A 203 5.51 7.82 -17.86
C SER A 203 4.24 8.31 -18.56
N TYR A 204 3.94 9.59 -18.39
CA TYR A 204 2.80 10.24 -19.06
C TYR A 204 3.20 10.83 -20.41
N ILE A 205 2.40 10.56 -21.44
CA ILE A 205 2.53 11.16 -22.76
C ILE A 205 1.40 12.17 -22.94
N SER A 206 1.72 13.47 -22.89
CA SER A 206 0.73 14.55 -22.94
C SER A 206 -0.05 14.61 -24.25
N SER A 207 0.56 14.25 -25.38
CA SER A 207 -0.09 14.27 -26.70
C SER A 207 -1.20 13.22 -26.83
N THR A 208 -1.04 12.05 -26.19
CA THR A 208 -1.99 10.93 -26.28
C THR A 208 -2.80 10.72 -25.00
N GLY A 209 -2.41 11.36 -23.89
CA GLY A 209 -2.98 11.16 -22.56
C GLY A 209 -2.77 9.75 -22.02
N GLU A 210 -1.73 9.06 -22.50
CA GLU A 210 -1.41 7.68 -22.12
C GLU A 210 -0.39 7.67 -20.97
N ILE A 211 -0.53 6.67 -20.10
CA ILE A 211 0.49 6.29 -19.12
C ILE A 211 1.09 4.97 -19.57
N LEU A 212 2.39 4.98 -19.84
CA LEU A 212 3.17 3.82 -20.27
C LEU A 212 4.10 3.35 -19.15
N ALA A 213 4.55 2.11 -19.24
CA ALA A 213 5.67 1.64 -18.45
C ALA A 213 6.99 2.14 -19.07
N SER A 214 7.82 2.81 -18.27
CA SER A 214 9.13 3.31 -18.65
C SER A 214 10.19 2.88 -17.65
N GLN A 215 11.48 2.95 -18.02
CA GLN A 215 12.61 2.57 -17.16
C GLN A 215 12.40 1.22 -16.46
N ILE A 216 12.02 0.21 -17.23
CA ILE A 216 11.65 -1.12 -16.72
C ILE A 216 12.92 -1.84 -16.25
N ASN A 217 12.92 -2.26 -14.99
CA ASN A 217 13.98 -3.08 -14.41
C ASN A 217 13.43 -4.46 -14.08
N VAL A 218 14.26 -5.47 -14.28
CA VAL A 218 14.04 -6.79 -13.72
C VAL A 218 14.79 -6.85 -12.39
N ASP A 219 14.04 -6.96 -11.30
CA ASP A 219 14.57 -6.83 -9.94
C ASP A 219 15.09 -8.16 -9.41
N ASP A 220 14.39 -9.26 -9.73
CA ASP A 220 14.75 -10.62 -9.31
C ASP A 220 14.25 -11.65 -10.32
N ILE A 221 15.01 -12.76 -10.46
CA ILE A 221 14.65 -13.91 -11.28
C ILE A 221 14.99 -15.19 -10.50
N ASN A 222 13.96 -15.98 -10.23
CA ASN A 222 14.09 -17.27 -9.56
C ASN A 222 13.73 -18.41 -10.55
N ILE A 223 14.75 -19.19 -10.88
CA ILE A 223 14.68 -20.34 -11.77
C ILE A 223 15.06 -21.59 -10.97
N ASN A 224 14.06 -22.39 -10.60
CA ASN A 224 14.30 -23.67 -9.93
C ASN A 224 14.22 -24.81 -10.95
N GLY A 225 15.27 -25.63 -11.04
CA GLY A 225 15.24 -26.86 -11.83
C GLY A 225 15.94 -26.80 -13.20
N LEU A 226 16.62 -25.70 -13.54
CA LEU A 226 17.54 -25.65 -14.69
C LEU A 226 18.99 -25.91 -14.25
N GLN A 227 19.77 -26.56 -15.12
CA GLN A 227 21.22 -26.65 -14.93
C GLN A 227 21.87 -25.26 -14.97
N ASN A 228 22.93 -25.03 -14.20
CA ASN A 228 23.55 -23.71 -13.99
C ASN A 228 23.80 -22.91 -15.30
N LYS A 229 24.29 -23.56 -16.35
CA LYS A 229 24.55 -22.91 -17.65
C LYS A 229 23.27 -22.42 -18.33
N LEU A 230 22.25 -23.28 -18.39
CA LEU A 230 20.94 -22.94 -18.97
C LEU A 230 20.18 -21.93 -18.10
N SER A 231 20.37 -21.96 -16.79
CA SER A 231 19.79 -20.98 -15.87
C SER A 231 20.35 -19.58 -16.12
N SER A 232 21.66 -19.45 -16.29
CA SER A 232 22.29 -18.16 -16.66
C SER A 232 21.81 -17.66 -18.01
N GLU A 233 21.71 -18.54 -19.00
CA GLU A 233 21.22 -18.18 -20.34
C GLU A 233 19.75 -17.75 -20.32
N ALA A 234 18.89 -18.49 -19.63
CA ALA A 234 17.49 -18.13 -19.43
C ALA A 234 17.36 -16.78 -18.69
N THR A 235 18.19 -16.52 -17.67
CA THR A 235 18.22 -15.25 -16.94
C THR A 235 18.55 -14.08 -17.87
N ASN A 236 19.58 -14.22 -18.71
CA ASN A 236 19.95 -13.18 -19.68
C ASN A 236 18.84 -12.94 -20.71
N ILE A 237 18.21 -14.00 -21.20
CA ILE A 237 17.07 -13.92 -22.12
C ILE A 237 15.89 -13.18 -21.44
N ILE A 238 15.55 -13.52 -20.21
CA ILE A 238 14.45 -12.89 -19.45
C ILE A 238 14.73 -11.42 -19.17
N ASN A 239 15.97 -11.07 -18.81
CA ASN A 239 16.41 -9.68 -18.62
C ASN A 239 16.25 -8.84 -19.90
N GLY A 240 16.43 -9.43 -21.07
CA GLY A 240 16.16 -8.75 -22.36
C GLY A 240 14.67 -8.73 -22.72
N LEU A 241 13.94 -9.80 -22.43
CA LEU A 241 12.54 -9.97 -22.85
C LEU A 241 11.54 -9.13 -22.06
N LEU A 242 11.61 -9.17 -20.73
CA LEU A 242 10.60 -8.55 -19.88
C LEU A 242 10.48 -7.04 -20.12
N PRO A 243 11.58 -6.27 -20.25
CA PRO A 243 11.50 -4.86 -20.61
C PRO A 243 10.80 -4.62 -21.95
N ILE A 244 11.07 -5.45 -22.96
CA ILE A 244 10.42 -5.33 -24.27
C ILE A 244 8.92 -5.56 -24.14
N TRP A 245 8.51 -6.68 -23.53
CA TRP A 245 7.08 -7.00 -23.36
C TRP A 245 6.32 -5.95 -22.54
N PHE A 246 6.95 -5.36 -21.53
CA PHE A 246 6.31 -4.35 -20.70
C PHE A 246 6.36 -2.94 -21.29
N SER A 247 7.32 -2.62 -22.16
CA SER A 247 7.43 -1.31 -22.80
C SER A 247 6.23 -0.96 -23.69
N GLU A 248 5.54 -1.98 -24.22
CA GLU A 248 4.35 -1.81 -25.05
C GLU A 248 3.06 -1.71 -24.22
N ILE A 249 3.13 -1.88 -22.89
CA ILE A 249 1.94 -1.88 -22.03
C ILE A 249 1.46 -0.46 -21.81
N ARG A 250 0.27 -0.20 -22.36
CA ARG A 250 -0.57 0.93 -21.96
C ARG A 250 -1.23 0.61 -20.62
N ILE A 251 -0.76 1.27 -19.57
CA ILE A 251 -1.26 1.13 -18.21
C ILE A 251 -2.63 1.80 -18.11
N PHE A 252 -2.73 3.00 -18.67
CA PHE A 252 -3.95 3.80 -18.64
C PHE A 252 -3.97 4.76 -19.83
N GLN A 253 -5.17 5.08 -20.30
CA GLN A 253 -5.39 6.12 -21.29
C GLN A 253 -6.62 6.90 -20.86
N LEU A 254 -6.48 8.22 -20.83
CA LEU A 254 -7.61 9.13 -20.64
C LEU A 254 -8.53 9.04 -21.85
N ASP A 255 -9.84 8.93 -21.64
CA ASP A 255 -10.79 9.05 -22.75
C ASP A 255 -10.75 10.45 -23.37
N THR A 256 -11.17 10.57 -24.63
CA THR A 256 -11.07 11.82 -25.40
C THR A 256 -11.83 12.99 -24.79
N THR A 257 -12.91 12.73 -24.06
CA THR A 257 -13.72 13.76 -23.39
C THR A 257 -12.98 14.29 -22.17
N THR A 258 -12.48 13.40 -21.32
CA THR A 258 -11.66 13.72 -20.15
C THR A 258 -10.36 14.39 -20.57
N LEU A 259 -9.73 13.91 -21.64
CA LEU A 259 -8.52 14.49 -22.20
C LEU A 259 -8.75 15.93 -22.64
N LYS A 260 -9.91 16.29 -23.26
CA LYS A 260 -10.25 17.68 -23.61
C LYS A 260 -10.29 18.63 -22.40
N TYR A 261 -10.83 18.19 -21.27
CA TYR A 261 -10.87 19.00 -20.05
C TYR A 261 -9.53 19.02 -19.32
N LEU A 262 -8.80 17.90 -19.35
CA LEU A 262 -7.48 17.78 -18.75
C LEU A 262 -6.35 18.37 -19.59
N LYS A 263 -6.56 18.78 -20.86
CA LYS A 263 -5.52 19.49 -21.65
C LYS A 263 -5.03 20.77 -20.98
N PHE A 264 -5.85 21.34 -20.11
CA PHE A 264 -5.54 22.54 -19.34
C PHE A 264 -4.81 22.24 -18.04
N LEU A 265 -4.74 20.96 -17.64
CA LEU A 265 -4.08 20.51 -16.42
C LEU A 265 -2.83 19.70 -16.79
N ASN A 266 -1.67 20.22 -16.42
CA ASN A 266 -0.40 19.53 -16.64
C ASN A 266 -0.23 18.42 -15.60
N VAL A 267 0.15 17.23 -16.04
CA VAL A 267 0.63 16.17 -15.13
C VAL A 267 1.92 16.66 -14.49
N ARG A 268 1.86 16.92 -13.20
CA ARG A 268 2.99 17.39 -12.41
C ARG A 268 3.85 16.23 -11.91
N GLN A 269 3.19 15.21 -11.38
CA GLN A 269 3.85 14.09 -10.73
C GLN A 269 2.99 12.84 -10.85
N ILE A 270 3.65 11.70 -11.00
CA ILE A 270 3.04 10.38 -10.79
C ILE A 270 3.79 9.70 -9.65
N SER A 271 3.06 9.17 -8.68
CA SER A 271 3.64 8.47 -7.53
C SER A 271 2.71 7.35 -7.06
N VAL A 272 3.23 6.42 -6.26
CA VAL A 272 2.41 5.44 -5.56
C VAL A 272 2.22 5.90 -4.13
N TYR A 273 0.97 6.16 -3.77
CA TYR A 273 0.58 6.59 -2.43
C TYR A 273 -0.62 5.76 -1.96
N ASN A 274 -0.57 5.24 -0.73
CA ASN A 274 -1.63 4.42 -0.15
C ASN A 274 -2.06 3.24 -1.05
N ARG A 275 -1.08 2.59 -1.68
CA ARG A 275 -1.32 1.47 -2.62
C ARG A 275 -2.20 1.86 -3.82
N ARG A 276 -2.16 3.13 -4.22
CA ARG A 276 -2.79 3.66 -5.43
C ARG A 276 -1.76 4.41 -6.25
N LEU A 277 -1.92 4.40 -7.56
CA LEU A 277 -1.17 5.25 -8.46
C LEU A 277 -1.84 6.63 -8.47
N ALA A 278 -1.17 7.62 -7.88
CA ALA A 278 -1.59 9.00 -7.81
C ALA A 278 -1.00 9.77 -8.98
N ILE A 279 -1.87 10.46 -9.73
CA ILE A 279 -1.50 11.35 -10.83
C ILE A 279 -1.91 12.76 -10.42
N GLU A 280 -0.94 13.59 -10.06
CA GLU A 280 -1.15 14.99 -9.68
C GLU A 280 -1.22 15.88 -10.94
N LEU A 281 -2.25 16.72 -10.98
CA LEU A 281 -2.64 17.58 -12.08
C LEU A 281 -2.73 19.03 -11.58
N LEU A 282 -2.13 19.97 -12.30
CA LEU A 282 -2.12 21.42 -12.02
C LEU A 282 -2.51 22.26 -13.23
#